data_AF-A0A239QYI6-F1
#
_entry.id   AF-A0A239QYI6-F1
#
_cell.length_a   1.000
_cell.length_b   1.000
_cell.length_c   1.000
_cell.angle_alpha   90.00
_cell.angle_beta   90.00
_cell.angle_gamma   90.00
#
_symmetry.space_group_name_H-M   'P 1'
#
loop_
_entity.id
_entity.type
_entity.pdbx_description
1 polymer ?
#
loop_
_entity_poly.entity_id
_entity_poly.type
_entity_poly.pdbx_seq_one_letter_code
_entity_poly.pdbx_strand_id
1 'polypeptide(L)'
;MIELYCHHHLHQDTMPDEYQHLADYACRRLDHCKYGEQKTACKDCPTHCYAPKERKVIREVMRWTGPRMVWYAPKDAILHILKK
;
A
#
# COMPACT_ATOMS: atom_id res chain seq x y z
N MET A 1 0.15 5.67 -2.57
CA MET A 1 1.43 4.95 -2.32
C MET A 1 1.93 4.21 -3.55
N ILE A 2 1.12 3.32 -4.16
CA ILE A 2 1.53 2.59 -5.37
C ILE A 2 1.88 3.55 -6.52
N GLU A 3 1.08 4.59 -6.72
CA GLU A 3 1.37 5.66 -7.70
C GLU A 3 2.73 6.33 -7.45
N LEU A 4 3.01 6.75 -6.22
CA LEU A 4 4.29 7.34 -5.83
C LEU A 4 5.48 6.41 -6.16
N TYR A 5 5.32 5.10 -5.94
CA TYR A 5 6.32 4.11 -6.33
C TYR A 5 6.49 4.04 -7.85
N CYS A 6 5.40 4.05 -8.63
CA CYS A 6 5.50 4.03 -10.09
C CYS A 6 6.23 5.27 -10.64
N HIS A 7 5.88 6.46 -10.17
CA HIS A 7 6.50 7.70 -10.63
C HIS A 7 7.97 7.84 -10.21
N HIS A 8 8.29 7.54 -8.96
CA HIS A 8 9.62 7.87 -8.41
C HIS A 8 10.59 6.68 -8.32
N HIS A 9 10.10 5.44 -8.34
CA HIS A 9 10.96 4.26 -8.37
C HIS A 9 11.08 3.66 -9.77
N LEU A 10 9.95 3.55 -10.50
CA LEU A 10 9.93 2.97 -11.85
C LEU A 10 10.10 4.02 -12.96
N HIS A 11 10.10 5.31 -12.60
CA HIS A 11 10.22 6.43 -13.53
C HIS A 11 9.16 6.38 -14.65
N GLN A 12 7.94 5.98 -14.29
CA GLN A 12 6.80 5.93 -15.21
C GLN A 12 5.91 7.16 -15.02
N ASP A 13 5.48 7.78 -16.11
CA ASP A 13 4.54 8.92 -16.08
C ASP A 13 3.09 8.48 -15.79
N THR A 14 2.80 7.19 -15.96
CA THR A 14 1.49 6.61 -15.68
C THR A 14 1.65 5.29 -14.95
N MET A 15 0.65 4.93 -14.13
CA MET A 15 0.66 3.65 -13.43
C MET A 15 0.52 2.49 -14.44
N PRO A 16 1.47 1.55 -14.54
CA PRO A 16 1.33 0.39 -15.42
C PRO A 16 0.19 -0.52 -14.98
N ASP A 17 -0.37 -1.30 -15.91
CA ASP A 17 -1.53 -2.18 -15.68
C ASP A 17 -1.35 -3.13 -14.49
N GLU A 18 -0.13 -3.65 -14.27
CA GLU A 18 0.13 -4.53 -13.13
C GLU A 18 -0.02 -3.84 -11.76
N TYR A 19 0.32 -2.56 -11.69
CA TYR A 19 0.21 -1.76 -10.48
C TYR A 19 -1.18 -1.17 -10.30
N GLN A 20 -1.87 -0.88 -11.40
CA GLN A 20 -3.31 -0.58 -11.37
C GLN A 20 -4.08 -1.79 -10.83
N HIS A 21 -3.81 -2.98 -11.34
CA HIS A 21 -4.39 -4.22 -10.84
C HIS A 21 -4.10 -4.43 -9.35
N LEU A 22 -2.87 -4.16 -8.90
CA LEU A 22 -2.50 -4.25 -7.49
C LEU A 22 -3.29 -3.26 -6.62
N ALA A 23 -3.49 -2.03 -7.10
CA ALA A 23 -4.27 -1.01 -6.42
C ALA A 23 -5.74 -1.42 -6.30
N ASP A 24 -6.36 -1.85 -7.41
CA ASP A 24 -7.73 -2.34 -7.42
C ASP A 24 -7.92 -3.55 -6.52
N TYR A 25 -6.97 -4.48 -6.54
CA TYR A 25 -6.97 -5.64 -5.66
C TYR A 25 -6.95 -5.20 -4.20
N ALA A 26 -6.07 -4.27 -3.84
CA ALA A 26 -5.97 -3.73 -2.48
C ALA A 26 -7.28 -3.06 -2.03
N CYS A 27 -7.89 -2.23 -2.88
CA CYS A 27 -9.17 -1.58 -2.61
C CYS A 27 -10.28 -2.62 -2.37
N ARG A 28 -10.43 -3.60 -3.26
CA ARG A 28 -11.41 -4.69 -3.09
C ARG A 28 -11.22 -5.46 -1.78
N ARG A 29 -9.97 -5.72 -1.35
CA ARG A 29 -9.72 -6.40 -0.07
C ARG A 29 -10.08 -5.53 1.14
N LEU A 30 -9.99 -4.20 1.03
CA LEU A 30 -10.38 -3.26 2.07
C LEU A 30 -11.90 -3.14 2.16
N ASP A 31 -12.59 -3.02 1.02
CA ASP A 31 -14.05 -2.91 0.96
C ASP A 31 -14.75 -4.14 1.57
N HIS A 32 -14.17 -5.33 1.37
CA HIS A 32 -14.66 -6.58 1.95
C HIS A 32 -13.97 -6.97 3.26
N CYS A 33 -13.27 -6.03 3.91
CA CYS A 33 -12.58 -6.34 5.15
C CYS A 33 -13.57 -6.51 6.31
N LYS A 34 -13.57 -7.68 6.93
CA LYS A 34 -14.40 -7.96 8.12
C LYS A 34 -14.11 -7.05 9.33
N TYR A 35 -12.94 -6.41 9.36
CA TYR A 35 -12.54 -5.49 10.43
C TYR A 35 -12.96 -4.03 10.13
N GLY A 36 -13.34 -3.71 8.89
CA GLY A 36 -13.73 -2.35 8.48
C GLY A 36 -12.75 -1.28 8.96
N GLU A 37 -13.29 -0.23 9.60
CA GLU A 37 -12.53 0.88 10.18
C GLU A 37 -11.59 0.48 11.33
N GLN A 38 -11.86 -0.63 12.02
CA GLN A 38 -11.01 -1.15 13.09
C GLN A 38 -9.79 -1.91 12.54
N LYS A 39 -9.64 -1.98 11.22
CA LYS A 39 -8.52 -2.64 10.57
C LYS A 39 -7.18 -2.00 10.98
N THR A 40 -6.30 -2.82 11.53
CA THR A 40 -4.89 -2.48 11.74
C THR A 40 -4.08 -2.59 10.44
N ALA A 41 -2.83 -2.13 10.50
CA ALA A 41 -1.88 -2.26 9.41
C ALA A 41 -1.79 -3.72 8.91
N CYS A 42 -1.63 -3.92 7.60
CA CYS A 42 -1.61 -5.28 7.02
C CYS A 42 -0.52 -6.20 7.60
N LYS A 43 0.57 -5.64 8.16
CA LYS A 43 1.62 -6.42 8.86
C LYS A 43 1.14 -7.04 10.18
N ASP A 44 0.25 -6.35 10.88
CA ASP A 44 -0.25 -6.73 12.22
C ASP A 44 -1.67 -7.30 12.16
N CYS A 45 -2.21 -7.47 10.96
CA CYS A 45 -3.57 -7.95 10.77
C CYS A 45 -3.61 -9.46 11.06
N PRO A 46 -4.52 -9.93 11.93
CA PRO A 46 -4.61 -11.34 12.31
C PRO A 46 -5.12 -12.25 11.18
N THR A 47 -5.52 -11.68 10.03
CA THR A 47 -5.97 -12.44 8.87
C THR A 47 -5.10 -12.12 7.65
N HIS A 48 -4.51 -13.15 7.05
CA HIS A 48 -3.80 -13.03 5.78
C HIS A 48 -4.79 -13.10 4.61
N CYS A 49 -5.24 -11.93 4.18
CA CYS A 49 -6.20 -11.79 3.09
C CYS A 49 -5.54 -11.68 1.70
N TYR A 50 -4.30 -11.21 1.60
CA TYR A 50 -3.62 -11.06 0.31
C TYR A 50 -3.13 -12.40 -0.23
N ALA A 51 -3.35 -12.63 -1.53
CA ALA A 51 -2.75 -13.74 -2.24
C ALA A 51 -1.21 -13.59 -2.30
N PRO A 52 -0.46 -14.71 -2.38
CA PRO A 52 1.00 -14.68 -2.16
C PRO A 52 1.77 -13.78 -3.13
N LYS A 53 1.32 -13.65 -4.39
CA LYS A 53 1.97 -12.83 -5.42
C LYS A 53 1.80 -11.35 -5.10
N GLU A 54 0.57 -10.90 -4.93
CA GLU A 54 0.18 -9.52 -4.62
C GLU A 54 0.77 -9.09 -3.28
N ARG A 55 0.83 -10.01 -2.31
CA ARG A 55 1.45 -9.77 -0.99
C ARG A 55 2.96 -9.48 -1.10
N LYS A 56 3.67 -10.10 -2.04
CA LYS A 56 5.10 -9.82 -2.28
C LYS A 56 5.27 -8.42 -2.88
N VAL A 57 4.52 -8.13 -3.95
CA VAL A 57 4.60 -6.84 -4.66
C VAL A 57 4.23 -5.67 -3.74
N ILE A 58 3.11 -5.77 -3.00
CA ILE A 58 2.71 -4.68 -2.10
C ILE A 58 3.73 -4.46 -0.97
N ARG A 59 4.40 -5.51 -0.48
CA ARG A 59 5.45 -5.36 0.54
C ARG A 59 6.66 -4.63 -0.02
N GLU A 60 7.03 -4.90 -1.26
CA GLU A 60 8.11 -4.19 -1.93
C GLU A 60 7.78 -2.71 -2.09
N VAL A 61 6.60 -2.41 -2.61
CA VAL A 61 6.08 -1.03 -2.71
C VAL A 61 6.14 -0.35 -1.35
N MET A 62 5.53 -0.94 -0.32
CA MET A 62 5.46 -0.37 1.02
C MET A 62 6.83 -0.16 1.67
N ARG A 63 7.79 -1.09 1.45
CA ARG A 63 9.16 -0.97 1.96
C ARG A 63 9.88 0.23 1.34
N TRP A 64 9.63 0.49 0.06
CA TRP A 64 10.23 1.61 -0.65
C TRP A 64 9.54 2.94 -0.32
N THR A 65 8.20 2.97 -0.33
CA THR A 65 7.42 4.19 -0.10
C THR A 65 7.36 4.61 1.35
N GLY A 66 7.34 3.67 2.31
CA GLY A 66 7.18 3.93 3.74
C GLY A 66 8.07 5.06 4.29
N PRO A 67 9.41 4.94 4.24
CA PRO A 67 10.32 5.99 4.73
C PRO A 67 10.28 7.27 3.88
N ARG A 68 9.88 7.16 2.61
CA ARG A 68 9.85 8.28 1.66
C ARG A 68 8.57 9.11 1.75
N MET A 69 7.51 8.55 2.33
CA MET A 69 6.24 9.23 2.52
C MET A 69 6.37 10.53 3.31
N VAL A 70 7.34 10.61 4.24
CA VAL A 70 7.65 11.83 5.01
C VAL A 70 7.93 13.03 4.11
N TRP A 71 8.53 12.79 2.94
CA TRP A 71 8.92 13.82 1.98
C TRP A 71 7.81 14.17 1.00
N TYR A 72 7.02 13.18 0.58
CA TYR A 72 6.03 13.34 -0.49
C TYR A 72 4.59 13.57 0.01
N ALA A 73 4.26 13.08 1.20
CA ALA A 73 2.94 13.20 1.80
C ALA A 73 3.08 13.33 3.33
N PRO A 74 3.56 14.48 3.84
CA PRO A 74 3.94 14.63 5.25
C PRO A 74 2.78 14.38 6.22
N LYS A 75 1.53 14.73 5.84
CA LYS A 75 0.33 14.46 6.66
C LYS A 75 0.04 12.96 6.77
N ASP A 76 0.08 12.24 5.64
CA ASP A 76 -0.15 10.80 5.61
C ASP A 76 1.00 10.03 6.26
N ALA A 77 2.22 10.54 6.15
CA ALA A 77 3.39 9.98 6.81
C ALA A 77 3.28 10.07 8.34
N ILE A 78 2.82 11.21 8.88
CA ILE A 78 2.57 11.38 10.31
C ILE A 78 1.51 10.36 10.77
N LEU A 79 0.38 10.25 10.05
CA LEU A 79 -0.64 9.24 10.35
C LEU A 79 -0.11 7.80 10.24
N HIS A 80 0.75 7.51 9.26
CA HIS A 80 1.34 6.19 9.05
C HIS A 80 2.37 5.83 10.13
N ILE A 81 3.15 6.79 10.62
CA ILE A 81 4.10 6.61 11.73
C ILE A 81 3.34 6.43 13.05
N LEU A 82 2.28 7.22 13.27
CA LEU A 82 1.49 7.17 14.51
C LEU A 82 0.56 5.95 14.60
N LYS A 83 0.10 5.40 13.47
CA LYS A 83 -0.71 4.16 13.41
C LYS A 83 0.13 2.88 13.32
N LYS A 84 1.46 2.96 13.45
CA LYS A 84 2.37 1.82 13.31
C LYS A 84 2.50 0.98 14.57
#